data_AF-A0A9X1I1S4-F1
#
_entry.id   AF-A0A9X1I1S4-F1
#
_cell.length_a   1.000
_cell.length_b   1.000
_cell.length_c   1.000
_cell.angle_alpha   90.00
_cell.angle_beta   90.00
_cell.angle_gamma   90.00
#
_symmetry.space_group_name_H-M   'P 1'
#
loop_
_entity.id
_entity.type
_entity.pdbx_description
1 polymer ?
#
loop_
_entity_poly.entity_id
_entity_poly.type
_entity_poly.pdbx_seq_one_letter_code
_entity_poly.pdbx_strand_id
1 'polypeptide(L)'
;MRFNRIRHKLLHKLYLRYNNDLDSKDLNAPRQTVSADKVGLTLLEIDSFLGNKKNDRELILSELYKNKEIEFFDLKAGKGCMINEDYGISAYSNKKYLNENYRILKNVVLFILPIIGLVIALINLNFKFNSFKKTKNTEIENLNSKVENIEKSIFEMKNKAELKTDSLNLK
;
A
#
# COMPACT_ATOMS: atom_id res chain seq x y z
N MET A 1 -8.97 7.57 1.77
CA MET A 1 -9.54 6.63 0.78
C MET A 1 -11.05 6.42 0.89
N ARG A 2 -11.62 6.18 2.09
CA ARG A 2 -13.08 5.99 2.28
C ARG A 2 -13.91 7.14 1.72
N PHE A 3 -13.60 8.38 2.08
CA PHE A 3 -14.32 9.57 1.61
C PHE A 3 -14.32 9.73 0.09
N ASN A 4 -13.21 9.45 -0.59
CA ASN A 4 -13.13 9.50 -2.05
C ASN A 4 -14.03 8.45 -2.73
N ARG A 5 -14.15 7.25 -2.15
CA ARG A 5 -15.12 6.25 -2.65
C ARG A 5 -16.55 6.75 -2.47
N ILE A 6 -16.84 7.37 -1.32
CA ILE A 6 -18.18 7.88 -1.04
C ILE A 6 -18.52 9.07 -1.97
N ARG A 7 -17.59 10.01 -2.18
CA ARG A 7 -17.73 11.11 -3.15
C ARG A 7 -18.09 10.59 -4.54
N HIS A 8 -17.33 9.60 -5.04
CA HIS A 8 -17.61 8.99 -6.33
C HIS A 8 -18.98 8.32 -6.39
N LYS A 9 -19.38 7.60 -5.33
CA LYS A 9 -20.72 6.98 -5.26
C LYS A 9 -21.85 8.01 -5.17
N LEU A 10 -21.63 9.14 -4.49
CA LEU A 10 -22.61 10.22 -4.41
C LEU A 10 -22.79 10.88 -5.78
N LEU A 11 -21.70 11.20 -6.48
CA LEU A 11 -21.75 11.69 -7.84
C LEU A 11 -22.44 10.70 -8.79
N HIS A 12 -22.18 9.40 -8.64
CA HIS A 12 -22.90 8.36 -9.39
C HIS A 12 -24.41 8.42 -9.15
N LYS A 13 -24.84 8.54 -7.89
CA LYS A 13 -26.27 8.60 -7.54
C LYS A 13 -26.94 9.87 -8.08
N LEU A 14 -26.26 11.01 -8.01
CA LEU A 14 -26.73 12.27 -8.59
C LEU A 14 -26.80 12.17 -10.13
N TYR A 15 -25.79 11.57 -10.77
CA TYR A 15 -25.77 11.34 -12.21
C TYR A 15 -26.92 10.44 -12.67
N LEU A 16 -27.21 9.35 -11.96
CA LEU A 16 -28.35 8.49 -12.28
C LEU A 16 -29.67 9.25 -12.22
N ARG A 17 -29.84 10.09 -11.20
CA ARG A 17 -31.06 10.90 -11.05
C ARG A 17 -31.19 11.96 -12.14
N TYR A 18 -30.07 12.55 -12.51
CA TYR A 18 -29.98 13.48 -13.64
C TYR A 18 -30.35 12.81 -14.98
N ASN A 19 -29.78 11.63 -15.28
CA ASN A 19 -30.05 10.91 -16.53
C ASN A 19 -31.49 10.39 -16.62
N ASN A 20 -32.07 9.89 -15.53
CA ASN A 20 -33.43 9.39 -15.52
C ASN A 20 -34.46 10.47 -15.89
N ASP A 21 -34.18 11.75 -15.62
CA ASP A 21 -35.04 12.87 -16.04
C ASP A 21 -34.81 13.25 -17.51
N LEU A 22 -33.58 13.10 -18.04
CA LEU A 22 -33.26 13.34 -19.44
C LEU A 22 -33.94 12.34 -20.39
N ASP A 23 -33.97 11.05 -20.04
CA ASP A 23 -34.62 10.00 -20.84
C ASP A 23 -36.15 10.17 -20.93
N SER A 24 -36.73 11.00 -20.06
CA SER A 24 -38.17 11.32 -20.06
C SER A 24 -38.54 12.50 -20.97
N LYS A 25 -37.57 13.16 -21.61
CA LYS A 25 -37.79 14.36 -22.43
C LYS A 25 -37.77 14.05 -23.92
N ASP A 26 -38.76 14.57 -24.63
CA ASP A 26 -38.78 14.67 -26.09
C ASP A 26 -37.53 15.42 -26.59
N LEU A 27 -36.69 14.75 -27.39
CA LEU A 27 -35.40 15.24 -27.92
C LEU A 27 -35.51 16.50 -28.79
N ASN A 28 -36.73 16.99 -29.07
CA ASN A 28 -37.01 18.12 -29.96
C ASN A 28 -37.42 19.41 -29.24
N ALA A 29 -37.46 19.44 -27.91
CA ALA A 29 -37.77 20.65 -27.15
C ALA A 29 -36.51 21.48 -26.84
N PRO A 30 -36.54 22.82 -26.91
CA PRO A 30 -35.44 23.67 -26.49
C PRO A 30 -35.08 23.35 -25.03
N ARG A 31 -33.77 23.34 -24.68
CA ARG A 31 -33.22 23.02 -23.34
C ARG A 31 -34.09 23.62 -22.23
N GLN A 32 -35.10 22.86 -21.77
CA GLN A 32 -35.94 23.27 -20.66
C GLN A 32 -35.08 23.18 -19.41
N THR A 33 -34.94 24.31 -18.72
CA THR A 33 -34.33 24.43 -17.40
C THR A 33 -34.84 23.28 -16.52
N VAL A 34 -33.98 22.30 -16.28
CA VAL A 34 -34.35 21.14 -15.47
C VAL A 34 -34.52 21.66 -14.04
N SER A 35 -35.69 21.46 -13.47
CA SER A 35 -35.95 21.93 -12.12
C SER A 35 -35.15 21.11 -11.11
N ALA A 36 -34.44 21.78 -10.22
CA ALA A 36 -33.46 21.16 -9.31
C ALA A 36 -34.10 20.16 -8.31
N ASP A 37 -35.41 20.22 -8.09
CA ASP A 37 -36.18 19.24 -7.31
C ASP A 37 -36.24 17.85 -7.97
N LYS A 38 -36.21 17.79 -9.31
CA LYS A 38 -36.31 16.52 -10.05
C LYS A 38 -34.96 15.80 -10.14
N VAL A 39 -33.90 16.55 -10.46
CA VAL A 39 -32.56 16.00 -10.71
C VAL A 39 -31.64 16.01 -9.49
N GLY A 40 -31.99 16.77 -8.46
CA GLY A 40 -31.22 16.88 -7.24
C GLY A 40 -31.53 15.82 -6.19
N LEU A 41 -30.69 15.76 -5.16
CA LEU A 41 -30.96 15.04 -3.92
C LEU A 41 -31.06 16.04 -2.77
N THR A 42 -32.08 15.89 -1.93
CA THR A 42 -32.22 16.63 -0.68
C THR A 42 -31.15 16.22 0.34
N LEU A 43 -30.84 17.09 1.30
CA LEU A 43 -29.89 16.78 2.36
C LEU A 43 -30.31 15.55 3.18
N LEU A 44 -31.62 15.29 3.34
CA LEU A 44 -32.14 14.11 4.02
C LEU A 44 -31.88 12.82 3.23
N GLU A 45 -32.06 12.84 1.90
CA GLU A 45 -31.74 11.70 1.04
C GLU A 45 -30.24 11.41 1.01
N ILE A 46 -29.42 12.46 1.10
CA ILE A 46 -27.96 12.36 1.20
C ILE A 46 -27.58 11.79 2.56
N ASP A 47 -28.16 12.27 3.67
CA ASP A 47 -27.92 11.73 5.01
C ASP A 47 -28.27 10.23 5.07
N SER A 48 -29.43 9.85 4.54
CA SER A 48 -29.86 8.46 4.44
C SER A 48 -28.87 7.62 3.62
N PHE A 49 -28.40 8.13 2.48
CA PHE A 49 -27.38 7.49 1.66
C PHE A 49 -26.03 7.31 2.37
N LEU A 50 -25.67 8.25 3.25
CA LEU A 50 -24.42 8.26 4.00
C LEU A 50 -24.51 7.51 5.34
N GLY A 51 -25.70 7.03 5.72
CA GLY A 51 -25.94 6.36 7.01
C GLY A 51 -26.06 7.33 8.19
N ASN A 52 -26.71 8.48 7.99
CA ASN A 52 -27.04 9.50 9.00
C ASN A 52 -25.84 10.17 9.70
N LYS A 53 -24.70 10.24 9.04
CA LYS A 53 -23.49 10.91 9.55
C LYS A 53 -23.37 12.33 9.01
N LYS A 54 -23.94 13.30 9.73
CA LYS A 54 -23.93 14.73 9.34
C LYS A 54 -22.51 15.28 9.06
N ASN A 55 -21.54 14.93 9.90
CA ASN A 55 -20.15 15.37 9.71
C ASN A 55 -19.53 14.82 8.42
N ASP A 56 -19.83 13.56 8.08
CA ASP A 56 -19.35 12.95 6.83
C ASP A 56 -19.98 13.65 5.63
N ARG A 57 -21.28 13.99 5.71
CA ARG A 57 -21.97 14.77 4.67
C ARG A 57 -21.26 16.09 4.41
N GLU A 58 -21.03 16.89 5.44
CA GLU A 58 -20.40 18.21 5.29
C GLU A 58 -19.01 18.11 4.66
N LEU A 59 -18.20 17.14 5.09
CA LEU A 59 -16.87 16.90 4.54
C LEU A 59 -16.90 16.43 3.07
N ILE A 60 -17.92 15.66 2.70
CA ILE A 60 -18.11 15.19 1.33
C ILE A 60 -18.58 16.34 0.45
N LEU A 61 -19.66 17.02 0.83
CA LEU A 61 -20.29 18.06 0.04
C LEU A 61 -19.41 19.31 -0.09
N SER A 62 -18.71 19.72 0.96
CA SER A 62 -17.78 20.86 0.91
C SER A 62 -16.70 20.67 -0.15
N GLU A 63 -16.12 19.47 -0.24
CA GLU A 63 -15.09 19.16 -1.24
C GLU A 63 -15.67 19.10 -2.66
N LEU A 64 -16.84 18.46 -2.84
CA LEU A 64 -17.51 18.41 -4.14
C LEU A 64 -17.88 19.82 -4.62
N TYR A 65 -18.41 20.65 -3.73
CA TYR A 65 -18.79 22.03 -4.02
C TYR A 65 -17.59 22.91 -4.34
N LYS A 66 -16.50 22.79 -3.56
CA LYS A 66 -15.23 23.49 -3.82
C LYS A 66 -14.67 23.18 -5.20
N ASN A 67 -14.85 21.94 -5.68
CA ASN A 67 -14.46 21.50 -7.01
C ASN A 67 -15.50 21.83 -8.11
N LYS A 68 -16.59 22.54 -7.78
CA LYS A 68 -17.71 22.88 -8.67
C LYS A 68 -18.44 21.67 -9.26
N GLU A 69 -18.34 20.51 -8.62
CA GLU A 69 -18.92 19.25 -9.12
C GLU A 69 -20.39 19.09 -8.75
N ILE A 70 -20.84 19.85 -7.76
CA ILE A 70 -22.24 19.91 -7.32
C ILE A 70 -22.68 21.37 -7.16
N GLU A 71 -23.98 21.59 -7.28
CA GLU A 71 -24.63 22.86 -7.03
C GLU A 71 -25.71 22.70 -5.96
N PHE A 72 -25.74 23.61 -4.99
CA PHE A 72 -26.75 23.60 -3.96
C PHE A 72 -28.02 24.30 -4.43
N PHE A 73 -29.17 23.79 -3.99
CA PHE A 73 -30.46 24.42 -4.19
C PHE A 73 -31.21 24.53 -2.87
N ASP A 74 -32.09 25.52 -2.79
CA ASP A 74 -33.05 25.70 -1.70
C ASP A 74 -34.45 25.82 -2.31
N LEU A 75 -35.25 24.79 -2.12
CA LEU A 75 -36.60 24.68 -2.67
C LEU A 75 -37.62 24.47 -1.55
N LYS A 76 -38.91 24.61 -1.86
CA LYS A 76 -39.98 24.38 -0.87
C LYS A 76 -39.95 22.96 -0.27
N ALA A 77 -39.42 21.98 -0.99
CA ALA A 77 -39.23 20.61 -0.54
C ALA A 77 -38.00 20.41 0.38
N GLY A 78 -37.16 21.44 0.54
CA GLY A 78 -35.97 21.43 1.37
C GLY A 78 -34.69 21.77 0.60
N LYS A 79 -33.60 21.85 1.36
CA LYS A 79 -32.24 22.08 0.84
C LYS A 79 -31.66 20.79 0.26
N GLY A 80 -30.86 20.91 -0.79
CA GLY A 80 -30.21 19.77 -1.43
C GLY A 80 -29.10 20.19 -2.37
N CYS A 81 -28.58 19.22 -3.13
CA CYS A 81 -27.64 19.49 -4.20
C CYS A 81 -27.91 18.64 -5.45
N MET A 82 -27.57 19.18 -6.61
CA MET A 82 -27.58 18.50 -7.90
C MET A 82 -26.16 18.39 -8.45
N ILE A 83 -25.95 17.48 -9.41
CA ILE A 83 -24.68 17.37 -10.11
C ILE A 83 -24.53 18.54 -11.10
N ASN A 84 -23.35 19.15 -11.14
CA ASN A 84 -23.03 20.13 -12.17
C ASN A 84 -22.72 19.39 -13.50
N GLU A 85 -23.31 19.84 -14.60
CA GLU A 85 -23.20 19.17 -15.91
C GLU A 85 -21.76 19.14 -16.45
N ASP A 86 -21.04 20.26 -16.34
CA ASP A 86 -19.71 20.41 -16.93
C ASP A 86 -18.64 19.68 -16.09
N TYR A 87 -18.62 19.95 -14.78
CA TYR A 87 -17.57 19.48 -13.89
C TYR A 87 -17.95 18.20 -13.15
N GLY A 88 -19.20 18.09 -12.69
CA GLY A 88 -19.67 16.96 -11.89
C GLY A 88 -19.73 15.67 -12.70
N ILE A 89 -20.35 15.72 -13.89
CA ILE A 89 -20.44 14.56 -14.79
C ILE A 89 -19.04 14.12 -15.24
N SER A 90 -18.18 15.08 -15.59
CA SER A 90 -16.79 14.80 -15.95
C SER A 90 -16.01 14.13 -14.80
N ALA A 91 -16.12 14.65 -13.57
CA ALA A 91 -15.45 14.07 -12.40
C ALA A 91 -15.92 12.64 -12.09
N TYR A 92 -17.22 12.37 -12.27
CA TYR A 92 -17.78 11.03 -12.18
C TYR A 92 -17.25 10.11 -13.30
N SER A 93 -17.42 10.51 -14.57
CA SER A 93 -17.04 9.71 -15.74
C SER A 93 -15.55 9.35 -15.75
N ASN A 94 -14.70 10.33 -15.45
CA ASN A 94 -13.24 10.15 -15.34
C ASN A 94 -12.81 9.43 -14.06
N LYS A 95 -13.73 9.01 -13.20
CA LYS A 95 -13.46 8.33 -11.93
C LYS A 95 -12.44 9.09 -11.06
N LYS A 96 -12.46 10.43 -11.07
CA LYS A 96 -11.47 11.34 -10.43
C LYS A 96 -11.02 10.84 -9.05
N TYR A 97 -11.98 10.62 -8.16
CA TYR A 97 -11.71 10.22 -6.77
C TYR A 97 -11.22 8.77 -6.61
N LEU A 98 -11.59 7.86 -7.51
CA LEU A 98 -11.06 6.50 -7.50
C LEU A 98 -9.61 6.48 -7.99
N ASN A 99 -9.31 7.26 -9.03
CA ASN A 99 -7.96 7.41 -9.56
C ASN A 99 -7.04 8.08 -8.55
N GLU A 100 -7.54 9.04 -7.77
CA GLU A 100 -6.77 9.65 -6.69
C GLU A 100 -6.42 8.64 -5.58
N ASN A 101 -7.35 7.76 -5.21
CA ASN A 101 -7.05 6.65 -4.29
C ASN A 101 -5.99 5.70 -4.86
N TYR A 102 -6.08 5.38 -6.15
CA TYR A 102 -5.09 4.54 -6.83
C TYR A 102 -3.71 5.20 -6.85
N ARG A 103 -3.64 6.50 -7.10
CA ARG A 103 -2.39 7.28 -7.06
C ARG A 103 -1.74 7.22 -5.67
N ILE A 104 -2.53 7.40 -4.61
CA ILE A 104 -2.02 7.29 -3.23
C ILE A 104 -1.49 5.87 -2.97
N LEU A 105 -2.25 4.84 -3.36
CA LEU A 105 -1.83 3.45 -3.17
C LEU A 105 -0.55 3.10 -3.94
N LYS A 106 -0.45 3.55 -5.19
CA LYS A 106 0.75 3.37 -6.03
C LYS A 106 1.98 3.97 -5.35
N ASN A 107 1.86 5.17 -4.78
CA ASN A 107 2.96 5.82 -4.07
C ASN A 107 3.37 5.05 -2.81
N VAL A 108 2.42 4.48 -2.07
CA VAL A 108 2.71 3.64 -0.90
C VAL A 108 3.48 2.38 -1.31
N VAL A 109 3.05 1.70 -2.38
CA VAL A 109 3.74 0.49 -2.88
C VAL A 109 5.17 0.81 -3.31
N LEU A 110 5.38 1.95 -3.98
CA LEU A 110 6.71 2.41 -4.38
C LEU A 110 7.65 2.65 -3.19
N PHE A 111 7.10 3.05 -2.03
CA PHE A 111 7.88 3.22 -0.81
C PHE A 111 8.20 1.90 -0.10
N ILE A 112 7.27 0.93 -0.14
CA ILE A 112 7.42 -0.36 0.54
C ILE A 112 8.38 -1.29 -0.21
N LEU A 113 8.38 -1.26 -1.55
CA LEU A 113 9.17 -2.18 -2.37
C LEU A 113 10.69 -2.13 -2.07
N PRO A 114 11.34 -0.96 -1.93
CA PRO A 114 12.74 -0.87 -1.53
C PRO A 114 13.03 -1.46 -0.15
N ILE A 115 12.12 -1.26 0.81
CA ILE A 115 12.27 -1.75 2.19
C ILE A 115 12.28 -3.29 2.21
N ILE A 116 11.39 -3.92 1.46
CA ILE A 116 11.37 -5.39 1.32
C ILE A 116 12.67 -5.89 0.70
N GLY A 117 13.17 -5.21 -0.34
CA GLY A 117 14.46 -5.53 -0.96
C GLY A 117 15.62 -5.48 0.05
N LEU A 118 15.64 -4.46 0.92
CA LEU A 118 16.64 -4.33 1.97
C LEU A 118 16.56 -5.46 3.00
N VAL A 119 15.35 -5.85 3.43
CA VAL A 119 15.14 -6.96 4.37
C VAL A 119 15.67 -8.28 3.79
N ILE A 120 15.36 -8.57 2.51
CA ILE A 120 15.85 -9.78 1.84
C ILE A 120 17.38 -9.76 1.75
N ALA A 121 17.97 -8.61 1.42
CA ALA A 121 19.43 -8.47 1.36
C ALA A 121 20.09 -8.75 2.73
N LEU A 122 19.53 -8.22 3.81
CA LEU A 122 20.01 -8.47 5.18
C LEU A 122 19.90 -9.94 5.57
N ILE A 123 18.77 -10.59 5.26
CA ILE A 123 18.58 -12.02 5.52
C ILE A 123 19.64 -12.84 4.77
N ASN A 124 19.85 -12.57 3.48
CA ASN A 124 20.85 -13.25 2.66
C ASN A 124 22.28 -13.04 3.18
N LEU A 125 22.59 -11.81 3.60
CA LEU A 125 23.87 -11.48 4.22
C LEU A 125 24.09 -12.30 5.50
N ASN A 126 23.07 -12.39 6.36
CA ASN A 126 23.15 -13.13 7.61
C ASN A 126 23.32 -14.64 7.37
N PHE A 127 22.61 -15.22 6.39
CA PHE A 127 22.81 -16.61 5.99
C PHE A 127 24.22 -16.88 5.48
N LYS A 128 24.74 -16.00 4.60
CA LYS A 128 26.12 -16.12 4.09
C LYS A 128 27.14 -16.01 5.23
N PHE A 129 26.93 -15.09 6.17
CA PHE A 129 27.82 -14.90 7.31
C PHE A 129 27.82 -16.11 8.24
N ASN A 130 26.65 -16.68 8.54
CA ASN A 130 26.55 -17.89 9.35
C ASN A 130 27.20 -19.10 8.67
N SER A 131 27.01 -19.25 7.35
CA SER A 131 27.69 -20.29 6.58
C SER A 131 29.22 -20.12 6.62
N PHE A 132 29.70 -18.89 6.38
CA PHE A 132 31.13 -18.57 6.44
C PHE A 132 31.73 -18.86 7.82
N LYS A 133 31.04 -18.46 8.90
CA LYS A 133 31.46 -18.74 10.27
C LYS A 133 31.56 -20.24 10.53
N LYS A 134 30.58 -21.02 10.04
CA LYS A 134 30.59 -22.49 10.17
C LYS A 134 31.80 -23.09 9.46
N THR A 135 32.03 -22.73 8.20
CA THR A 135 33.18 -23.22 7.42
C THR A 135 34.51 -22.88 8.09
N LYS A 136 34.66 -21.65 8.59
CA LYS A 136 35.89 -21.22 9.27
C LYS A 136 36.14 -21.97 10.58
N ASN A 137 35.09 -22.22 11.37
CA ASN A 137 35.22 -23.04 12.57
C ASN A 137 35.69 -24.47 12.23
N THR A 138 35.13 -25.08 11.18
CA THR A 138 35.54 -26.41 10.73
C THR A 138 36.99 -26.43 10.22
N GLU A 139 37.43 -25.40 9.49
CA GLU A 139 38.83 -25.25 9.08
C GLU A 139 39.77 -25.13 10.28
N ILE A 140 39.39 -24.36 11.31
CA ILE A 140 40.16 -24.20 12.55
C ILE A 140 40.26 -25.53 13.31
N GLU A 141 39.16 -26.27 13.46
CA GLU A 141 39.17 -27.60 14.10
C GLU A 141 40.08 -28.59 13.35
N ASN A 142 40.03 -28.56 12.01
CA ASN A 142 40.92 -29.39 11.18
C ASN A 142 42.39 -28.98 11.31
N LEU A 143 42.69 -27.69 11.49
CA LEU A 143 44.04 -27.21 11.76
C LEU A 143 44.52 -27.65 13.14
N ASN A 144 43.71 -27.47 14.18
CA ASN A 144 44.05 -27.87 15.55
C ASN A 144 44.35 -29.37 15.65
N SER A 145 43.53 -30.22 15.02
CA SER A 145 43.79 -31.67 15.00
C SER A 145 45.07 -32.06 14.26
N LYS A 146 45.43 -31.34 13.19
CA LYS A 146 46.73 -31.55 12.51
C LYS A 146 47.90 -31.13 13.39
N VAL A 147 47.78 -30.01 14.11
CA VAL A 147 48.80 -29.55 15.06
C VAL A 147 49.00 -30.58 16.17
N GLU A 148 47.92 -31.05 16.81
CA GLU A 148 48.00 -32.10 17.83
C GLU A 148 48.69 -33.38 17.32
N ASN A 149 48.36 -33.81 16.09
CA ASN A 149 49.01 -34.97 15.48
C ASN A 149 50.52 -34.75 15.23
N ILE A 150 50.91 -33.55 14.80
CA ILE A 150 52.32 -33.19 14.62
C ILE A 150 53.03 -33.17 15.98
N GLU A 151 52.45 -32.55 17.00
CA GLU A 151 53.01 -32.51 18.36
C GLU A 151 53.22 -33.91 18.92
N LYS A 152 52.23 -34.79 18.77
CA LYS A 152 52.35 -36.19 19.17
C LYS A 152 53.46 -36.92 18.41
N SER A 153 53.56 -36.70 17.10
CA SER A 153 54.61 -37.31 16.27
C SER A 153 56.01 -36.82 16.66
N ILE A 154 56.16 -35.53 16.97
CA ILE A 154 57.40 -34.94 17.48
C ILE A 154 57.77 -35.54 18.83
N PHE A 155 56.81 -35.67 19.74
CA PHE A 155 57.03 -36.28 21.05
C PHE A 155 57.47 -37.74 20.94
N GLU A 156 56.81 -38.53 20.09
CA GLU A 156 57.20 -39.92 19.82
C GLU A 156 58.60 -40.03 19.20
N MET A 157 58.95 -39.14 18.27
CA MET A 157 60.29 -39.08 17.70
C MET A 157 61.35 -38.71 18.74
N LYS A 158 61.05 -37.74 19.61
CA LYS A 158 61.94 -37.32 20.70
C LYS A 158 62.21 -38.48 21.67
N ASN A 159 61.17 -39.18 22.12
CA ASN A 159 61.33 -40.33 23.01
C ASN A 159 62.15 -41.46 22.36
N LYS A 160 61.94 -41.73 21.06
CA LYS A 160 62.74 -42.72 20.32
C LYS A 160 64.20 -42.30 20.18
N ALA A 161 64.48 -41.01 20.02
CA ALA A 161 65.84 -40.49 19.97
C ALA A 161 66.52 -40.65 21.34
N GLU A 162 65.87 -40.23 22.43
CA GLU A 162 66.39 -40.36 23.81
C GLU A 162 66.77 -41.81 24.14
N LEU A 163 65.86 -42.76 23.91
CA LEU A 163 66.12 -44.20 24.12
C LEU A 163 67.33 -44.73 23.32
N LYS A 164 67.53 -44.24 22.09
CA LYS A 164 68.71 -44.63 21.28
C LYS A 164 70.00 -44.07 21.86
N THR A 165 69.99 -42.82 22.32
CA THR A 165 71.16 -42.18 22.95
C THR A 165 71.55 -42.89 24.24
N ASP A 166 70.59 -43.25 25.08
CA ASP A 166 70.84 -43.99 26.32
C ASP A 166 71.41 -45.39 26.05
N SER A 167 70.92 -46.07 25.00
CA SER A 167 71.45 -47.38 24.60
C SER A 167 72.88 -47.34 24.04
N LEU A 168 73.33 -46.18 23.53
CA LEU A 168 74.70 -45.95 23.04
C LEU A 168 75.67 -45.61 24.17
N ASN A 169 75.20 -44.97 25.25
CA ASN A 169 76.03 -44.61 26.42
C ASN A 169 76.26 -45.78 27.40
N LEU A 170 75.57 -46.91 27.21
CA LEU A 170 75.66 -48.13 28.03
C LEU A 170 76.59 -49.21 27.44
N LYS A 171 77.29 -48.91 26.33
CA LYS A 171 78.32 -49.75 25.70
C LYS A 171 79.70 -49.13 25.89
#